data_AF-A0A9E6XWV4-F1
#
_entry.id   AF-A0A9E6XWV4-F1
#
_cell.length_a   1.000
_cell.length_b   1.000
_cell.length_c   1.000
_cell.angle_alpha   90.00
_cell.angle_beta   90.00
_cell.angle_gamma   90.00
#
_symmetry.space_group_name_H-M   'P 1'
#
loop_
_entity.id
_entity.type
_entity.pdbx_description
1 polymer ?
#
loop_
_entity_poly.entity_id
_entity_poly.type
_entity_poly.pdbx_seq_one_letter_code
_entity_poly.pdbx_strand_id
1 'polypeptide(L)'
;MNDRRPTPQPIAAPPHGRLPDRAFTDEFRRLHAHVLDWIEPYYDRDHLVRAGDWALALDPTASEPVVIAVLAHDMERSVPGGPVLDKRRTPWDDPEYNRRHCERSAVVVAAWLRGQGASERFVEATRVPILEHEFGGTAEGDLAQAADSLSWLDVNAPLAGAWVERGECDAGKAHAKLRWMLERIRLPEARRIAEPLYAAAATELDARVARARKRLPHTP
;
A
#
# COMPACT_ATOMS: atom_id res chain seq x y z
N MET A 1 -29.58 29.59 -11.58
CA MET A 1 -29.22 28.20 -11.94
C MET A 1 -28.28 27.69 -10.87
N ASN A 2 -28.80 26.95 -9.88
CA ASN A 2 -27.97 26.34 -8.83
C ASN A 2 -27.35 25.07 -9.42
N ASP A 3 -26.11 25.17 -9.87
CA ASP A 3 -25.29 24.05 -10.30
C ASP A 3 -24.88 23.23 -9.08
N ARG A 4 -25.82 22.45 -8.54
CA ARG A 4 -25.52 21.42 -7.54
C ARG A 4 -24.85 20.27 -8.30
N ARG A 5 -23.53 20.33 -8.41
CA ARG A 5 -22.74 19.14 -8.73
C ARG A 5 -23.15 18.03 -7.76
N PRO A 6 -23.53 16.84 -8.25
CA PRO A 6 -23.91 15.74 -7.37
C PRO A 6 -22.75 15.45 -6.43
N THR A 7 -23.06 15.33 -5.14
CA THR A 7 -22.07 14.89 -4.14
C THR A 7 -21.59 13.51 -4.58
N PRO A 8 -20.28 13.28 -4.77
CA PRO A 8 -19.79 11.97 -5.16
C PRO A 8 -20.26 10.94 -4.13
N GLN A 9 -20.82 9.82 -4.63
CA GLN A 9 -21.22 8.71 -3.77
C GLN A 9 -20.00 8.21 -2.99
N PRO A 10 -20.17 7.77 -1.73
CA PRO A 10 -19.07 7.19 -0.98
C PRO A 10 -18.57 5.92 -1.70
N ILE A 11 -17.27 5.88 -2.00
CA ILE A 11 -16.62 4.67 -2.49
C ILE A 11 -16.65 3.64 -1.36
N ALA A 12 -17.39 2.55 -1.56
CA ALA A 12 -17.41 1.43 -0.63
C ALA A 12 -16.09 0.66 -0.70
N ALA A 13 -15.73 -0.01 0.40
CA ALA A 13 -14.60 -0.92 0.43
C ALA A 13 -14.77 -1.99 -0.69
N PRO A 14 -13.78 -2.18 -1.57
CA PRO A 14 -13.93 -3.08 -2.71
C PRO A 14 -14.01 -4.55 -2.28
N PRO A 15 -14.64 -5.43 -3.09
CA PRO A 15 -14.54 -6.87 -2.89
C PRO A 15 -13.08 -7.32 -3.07
N HIS A 16 -12.65 -8.28 -2.23
CA HIS A 16 -11.25 -8.69 -2.21
C HIS A 16 -10.87 -9.51 -3.46
N GLY A 17 -9.79 -9.10 -4.15
CA GLY A 17 -9.17 -9.81 -5.26
C GLY A 17 -10.03 -9.89 -6.53
N ARG A 18 -11.03 -9.02 -6.70
CA ARG A 18 -11.95 -9.06 -7.85
C ARG A 18 -11.71 -7.91 -8.82
N LEU A 19 -11.44 -8.26 -10.07
CA LEU A 19 -11.42 -7.31 -11.17
C LEU A 19 -12.84 -6.77 -11.47
N PRO A 20 -12.98 -5.48 -11.83
CA PRO A 20 -14.25 -4.93 -12.28
C PRO A 20 -14.70 -5.53 -13.62
N ASP A 21 -16.00 -5.40 -13.91
CA ASP A 21 -16.58 -5.86 -15.18
C ASP A 21 -16.22 -4.89 -16.32
N ARG A 22 -14.99 -5.02 -16.82
CA ARG A 22 -14.52 -4.35 -18.05
C ARG A 22 -13.60 -5.25 -18.87
N ALA A 23 -13.42 -4.86 -20.12
CA ALA A 23 -12.44 -5.50 -20.98
C ALA A 23 -11.02 -5.22 -20.47
N PHE A 24 -10.22 -6.29 -20.45
CA PHE A 24 -8.80 -6.28 -20.17
C PHE A 24 -8.07 -7.04 -21.27
N THR A 25 -6.86 -6.63 -21.59
CA THR A 25 -6.00 -7.30 -22.58
C THR A 25 -5.61 -8.71 -22.12
N ASP A 26 -5.34 -9.59 -23.08
CA ASP A 26 -4.84 -10.94 -22.79
C ASP A 26 -3.47 -10.92 -22.09
N GLU A 27 -2.64 -9.91 -22.41
CA GLU A 27 -1.37 -9.66 -21.72
C GLU A 27 -1.62 -9.38 -20.23
N PHE A 28 -2.50 -8.44 -19.90
CA PHE A 28 -2.84 -8.14 -18.52
C PHE A 28 -3.45 -9.34 -17.80
N ARG A 29 -4.43 -10.04 -18.38
CA ARG A 29 -5.08 -11.19 -17.71
C ARG A 29 -4.06 -12.26 -17.32
N ARG A 30 -3.10 -12.55 -18.21
CA ARG A 30 -2.00 -13.47 -17.95
C ARG A 30 -1.09 -12.95 -16.84
N LEU A 31 -0.60 -11.71 -16.95
CA LEU A 31 0.30 -11.12 -15.95
C LEU A 31 -0.36 -10.96 -14.59
N HIS A 32 -1.66 -10.65 -14.55
CA HIS A 32 -2.44 -10.55 -13.33
C HIS A 32 -2.57 -11.90 -12.63
N ALA A 33 -2.82 -12.99 -13.37
CA ALA A 33 -2.79 -14.33 -12.75
C ALA A 33 -1.39 -14.65 -12.19
N HIS A 34 -0.34 -14.40 -12.97
CA HIS A 34 1.03 -14.71 -12.56
C HIS A 34 1.52 -13.84 -11.38
N VAL A 35 1.11 -12.57 -11.28
CA VAL A 35 1.51 -11.71 -10.15
C VAL A 35 0.85 -12.20 -8.88
N LEU A 36 -0.42 -12.64 -8.93
CA LEU A 36 -1.09 -13.25 -7.78
C LEU A 36 -0.38 -14.53 -7.32
N ASP A 37 0.03 -15.39 -8.24
CA ASP A 37 0.83 -16.57 -7.92
C ASP A 37 2.20 -16.21 -7.32
N TRP A 38 2.82 -15.12 -7.82
CA TRP A 38 4.13 -14.67 -7.34
C TRP A 38 4.09 -14.07 -5.93
N ILE A 39 3.02 -13.33 -5.59
CA ILE A 39 2.87 -12.74 -4.26
C ILE A 39 2.30 -13.72 -3.23
N GLU A 40 1.67 -14.83 -3.64
CA GLU A 40 1.07 -15.82 -2.74
C GLU A 40 1.95 -16.27 -1.56
N PRO A 41 3.26 -16.56 -1.71
CA PRO A 41 4.14 -16.93 -0.60
C PRO A 41 4.67 -15.74 0.21
N TYR A 42 4.41 -14.50 -0.21
CA TYR A 42 4.90 -13.30 0.47
C TYR A 42 4.09 -13.03 1.75
N TYR A 43 4.78 -12.70 2.85
CA TYR A 43 4.12 -12.56 4.15
C TYR A 43 3.07 -11.44 4.19
N ASP A 44 3.20 -10.44 3.31
CA ASP A 44 2.35 -9.25 3.22
C ASP A 44 1.43 -9.29 1.97
N ARG A 45 1.16 -10.49 1.43
CA ARG A 45 0.35 -10.65 0.22
C ARG A 45 -1.03 -10.00 0.31
N ASP A 46 -1.67 -10.06 1.48
CA ASP A 46 -3.02 -9.55 1.68
C ASP A 46 -3.03 -8.03 1.49
N HIS A 47 -1.99 -7.34 1.94
CA HIS A 47 -1.77 -5.92 1.69
C HIS A 47 -1.58 -5.62 0.20
N LEU A 48 -0.80 -6.43 -0.51
CA LEU A 48 -0.58 -6.24 -1.95
C LEU A 48 -1.87 -6.42 -2.76
N VAL A 49 -2.60 -7.51 -2.53
CA VAL A 49 -3.91 -7.76 -3.17
C VAL A 49 -4.87 -6.61 -2.83
N ARG A 50 -4.91 -6.23 -1.56
CA ARG A 50 -5.81 -5.19 -1.08
C ARG A 50 -5.49 -3.80 -1.65
N ALA A 51 -4.21 -3.51 -1.89
CA ALA A 51 -3.81 -2.30 -2.58
C ALA A 51 -4.33 -2.31 -4.02
N GLY A 52 -4.21 -3.43 -4.75
CA GLY A 52 -4.80 -3.58 -6.08
C GLY A 52 -6.32 -3.34 -6.10
N ASP A 53 -7.04 -3.88 -5.11
CA ASP A 53 -8.48 -3.63 -4.96
C ASP A 53 -8.78 -2.14 -4.77
N TRP A 54 -8.04 -1.46 -3.89
CA TRP A 54 -8.22 -0.02 -3.64
C TRP A 54 -7.90 0.82 -4.87
N ALA A 55 -6.88 0.47 -5.66
CA ALA A 55 -6.57 1.17 -6.90
C ALA A 55 -7.76 1.12 -7.88
N LEU A 56 -8.37 -0.05 -8.05
CA LEU A 56 -9.54 -0.23 -8.93
C LEU A 56 -10.83 0.36 -8.36
N ALA A 57 -10.94 0.49 -7.04
CA ALA A 57 -12.07 1.18 -6.40
C ALA A 57 -11.97 2.70 -6.57
N LEU A 58 -10.76 3.25 -6.43
CA LEU A 58 -10.48 4.67 -6.60
C LEU A 58 -10.56 5.10 -8.06
N ASP A 59 -10.05 4.27 -8.97
CA ASP A 59 -10.15 4.47 -10.40
C ASP A 59 -10.47 3.13 -11.12
N PRO A 60 -11.76 2.87 -11.41
CA PRO A 60 -12.17 1.69 -12.16
C PRO A 60 -11.56 1.60 -13.57
N THR A 61 -11.06 2.73 -14.10
CA THR A 61 -10.44 2.85 -15.41
C THR A 61 -8.91 2.84 -15.37
N ALA A 62 -8.31 2.65 -14.19
CA ALA A 62 -6.87 2.60 -13.99
C ALA A 62 -6.18 1.74 -15.06
N SER A 63 -5.04 2.20 -15.56
CA SER A 63 -4.32 1.48 -16.60
C SER A 63 -3.87 0.10 -16.08
N GLU A 64 -3.84 -0.88 -16.97
CA GLU A 64 -3.42 -2.25 -16.64
C GLU A 64 -2.02 -2.32 -16.00
N PRO A 65 -1.01 -1.55 -16.46
CA PRO A 65 0.29 -1.47 -15.79
C PRO A 65 0.23 -0.91 -14.37
N VAL A 66 -0.65 0.06 -14.09
CA VAL A 66 -0.82 0.62 -12.73
C VAL A 66 -1.36 -0.44 -11.77
N VAL A 67 -2.34 -1.25 -12.21
CA VAL A 67 -2.89 -2.31 -11.36
C VAL A 67 -1.79 -3.32 -10.99
N ILE A 68 -0.96 -3.73 -11.96
CA ILE A 68 0.19 -4.62 -11.70
C ILE A 68 1.25 -3.94 -10.82
N ALA A 69 1.53 -2.66 -11.04
CA ALA A 69 2.45 -1.88 -10.23
C ALA A 69 2.05 -1.91 -8.75
N VAL A 70 0.77 -1.66 -8.46
CA VAL A 70 0.24 -1.64 -7.09
C VAL A 70 0.27 -3.04 -6.47
N LEU A 71 -0.09 -4.09 -7.22
CA LEU A 71 -0.02 -5.48 -6.73
C LEU A 71 1.41 -5.95 -6.40
N ALA A 72 2.44 -5.31 -6.94
CA ALA A 72 3.82 -5.76 -6.80
C ALA A 72 4.77 -4.70 -6.20
N HIS A 73 4.26 -3.55 -5.77
CA HIS A 73 5.07 -2.38 -5.42
C HIS A 73 6.10 -2.64 -4.32
N ASP A 74 5.83 -3.62 -3.44
CA ASP A 74 6.64 -3.94 -2.27
C ASP A 74 7.44 -5.24 -2.44
N MET A 75 7.38 -5.88 -3.61
CA MET A 75 7.95 -7.21 -3.85
C MET A 75 9.47 -7.26 -3.82
N GLU A 76 10.17 -6.12 -3.81
CA GLU A 76 11.61 -6.12 -3.56
C GLU A 76 11.98 -6.77 -2.22
N ARG A 77 11.09 -6.68 -1.23
CA ARG A 77 11.27 -7.26 0.12
C ARG A 77 11.29 -8.79 0.10
N SER A 78 10.77 -9.42 -0.95
CA SER A 78 10.89 -10.87 -1.17
C SER A 78 12.28 -11.30 -1.66
N VAL A 79 13.13 -10.34 -2.07
CA VAL A 79 14.45 -10.58 -2.64
C VAL A 79 15.56 -10.06 -1.71
N PRO A 80 16.56 -10.87 -1.32
CA PRO A 80 17.64 -10.45 -0.44
C PRO A 80 18.40 -9.20 -0.93
N GLY A 81 18.83 -8.35 0.00
CA GLY A 81 19.65 -7.15 -0.28
C GLY A 81 18.87 -5.84 -0.44
N GLY A 82 17.60 -5.80 0.01
CA GLY A 82 16.80 -4.58 0.07
C GLY A 82 17.25 -3.58 1.15
N PRO A 83 16.77 -2.32 1.08
CA PRO A 83 16.98 -1.36 2.16
C PRO A 83 16.31 -1.86 3.45
N VAL A 84 16.97 -1.64 4.59
CA VAL A 84 16.44 -2.03 5.91
C VAL A 84 16.02 -0.78 6.67
N LEU A 85 14.79 -0.77 7.15
CA LEU A 85 14.25 0.31 7.97
C LEU A 85 14.43 0.00 9.46
N ASP A 86 15.18 0.82 10.18
CA ASP A 86 15.18 0.80 11.64
C ASP A 86 13.90 1.46 12.15
N LYS A 87 12.88 0.63 12.43
CA LYS A 87 11.56 1.11 12.90
C LYS A 87 11.63 1.94 14.18
N ARG A 88 12.70 1.81 14.97
CA ARG A 88 12.89 2.57 16.21
C ARG A 88 13.42 3.98 15.94
N ARG A 89 14.24 4.16 14.90
CA ARG A 89 15.02 5.39 14.72
C ARG A 89 14.76 6.12 13.41
N THR A 90 14.54 5.41 12.31
CA THR A 90 14.36 6.03 10.99
C THR A 90 12.97 6.66 10.88
N PRO A 91 12.83 7.93 10.45
CA PRO A 91 11.54 8.53 10.12
C PRO A 91 10.75 7.69 9.09
N TRP A 92 9.41 7.73 9.16
CA TRP A 92 8.58 6.96 8.20
C TRP A 92 8.55 7.60 6.82
N ASP A 93 8.84 8.89 6.77
CA ASP A 93 8.98 9.76 5.61
C ASP A 93 10.45 9.96 5.23
N ASP A 94 11.37 9.09 5.67
CA ASP A 94 12.79 9.19 5.34
C ASP A 94 12.98 9.08 3.80
N PRO A 95 13.41 10.18 3.14
CA PRO A 95 13.41 10.23 1.68
C PRO A 95 14.48 9.35 1.06
N GLU A 96 15.55 9.03 1.80
CA GLU A 96 16.61 8.15 1.33
C GLU A 96 16.14 6.69 1.31
N TYR A 97 15.57 6.23 2.41
CA TYR A 97 15.01 4.90 2.52
C TYR A 97 13.89 4.70 1.49
N ASN A 98 12.91 5.61 1.43
CA ASN A 98 11.77 5.49 0.53
C ASN A 98 12.21 5.49 -0.93
N ARG A 99 13.18 6.33 -1.32
CA ARG A 99 13.72 6.32 -2.68
C ARG A 99 14.39 4.99 -3.03
N ARG A 100 15.27 4.49 -2.16
CA ARG A 100 15.95 3.20 -2.38
C ARG A 100 14.96 2.03 -2.44
N HIS A 101 13.90 2.09 -1.64
CA HIS A 101 12.82 1.11 -1.64
C HIS A 101 12.09 1.12 -3.00
N CYS A 102 11.56 2.26 -3.42
CA CYS A 102 10.90 2.44 -4.72
C CYS A 102 11.77 2.03 -5.91
N GLU A 103 13.02 2.50 -5.96
CA GLU A 103 13.96 2.21 -7.04
C GLU A 103 14.23 0.70 -7.16
N ARG A 104 14.42 0.03 -6.02
CA ARG A 104 14.66 -1.41 -6.00
C ARG A 104 13.41 -2.20 -6.40
N SER A 105 12.24 -1.81 -5.92
CA SER A 105 10.96 -2.39 -6.36
C SER A 105 10.78 -2.29 -7.87
N ALA A 106 11.04 -1.12 -8.45
CA ALA A 106 10.92 -0.93 -9.89
C ALA A 106 11.87 -1.86 -10.67
N VAL A 107 13.09 -2.08 -10.18
CA VAL A 107 14.05 -3.02 -10.78
C VAL A 107 13.57 -4.47 -10.68
N VAL A 108 13.17 -4.91 -9.48
CA VAL A 108 12.73 -6.30 -9.23
C VAL A 108 11.48 -6.63 -10.05
N VAL A 109 10.48 -5.74 -10.05
CA VAL A 109 9.23 -5.95 -10.78
C VAL A 109 9.45 -5.88 -12.29
N ALA A 110 10.27 -4.95 -12.79
CA ALA A 110 10.57 -4.89 -14.22
C ALA A 110 11.31 -6.14 -14.70
N ALA A 111 12.24 -6.68 -13.91
CA ALA A 111 12.93 -7.92 -14.24
C ALA A 111 11.95 -9.12 -14.24
N TRP A 112 11.06 -9.20 -13.25
CA TRP A 112 10.03 -10.22 -13.18
C TRP A 112 9.10 -10.16 -14.39
N LEU A 113 8.57 -8.97 -14.74
CA LEU A 113 7.68 -8.76 -15.89
C LEU A 113 8.31 -9.20 -17.22
N ARG A 114 9.57 -8.82 -17.46
CA ARG A 114 10.31 -9.28 -18.64
C ARG A 114 10.46 -10.80 -18.66
N GLY A 115 10.71 -11.42 -17.51
CA GLY A 115 10.72 -12.87 -17.35
C GLY A 115 9.38 -13.54 -17.66
N GLN A 116 8.26 -12.84 -17.44
CA GLN A 116 6.91 -13.29 -17.83
C GLN A 116 6.55 -13.01 -19.29
N GLY A 117 7.47 -12.44 -20.08
CA GLY A 117 7.24 -12.08 -21.47
C GLY A 117 6.31 -10.88 -21.65
N ALA A 118 6.25 -9.97 -20.68
CA ALA A 118 5.58 -8.69 -20.86
C ALA A 118 6.27 -7.84 -21.95
N SER A 119 5.49 -7.06 -22.68
CA SER A 119 6.00 -6.09 -23.64
C SER A 119 6.78 -4.98 -22.93
N GLU A 120 7.83 -4.45 -23.57
CA GLU A 120 8.61 -3.36 -22.98
C GLU A 120 7.75 -2.12 -22.69
N ARG A 121 6.72 -1.87 -23.51
CA ARG A 121 5.74 -0.80 -23.23
C ARG A 121 5.02 -1.02 -21.90
N PHE A 122 4.59 -2.26 -21.62
CA PHE A 122 3.92 -2.60 -20.35
C PHE A 122 4.90 -2.48 -19.17
N VAL A 123 6.13 -2.96 -19.35
CA VAL A 123 7.19 -2.87 -18.33
C VAL A 123 7.44 -1.40 -17.96
N GLU A 124 7.71 -0.55 -18.95
CA GLU A 124 8.02 0.87 -18.69
C GLU A 124 6.83 1.63 -18.07
N ALA A 125 5.60 1.34 -18.51
CA ALA A 125 4.39 1.90 -17.90
C ALA A 125 4.17 1.42 -16.45
N THR A 126 4.65 0.23 -16.08
CA THR A 126 4.55 -0.28 -14.70
C THR A 126 5.57 0.39 -13.77
N ARG A 127 6.69 0.90 -14.30
CA ARG A 127 7.79 1.43 -13.47
C ARG A 127 7.42 2.74 -12.78
N VAL A 128 6.73 3.65 -13.46
CA VAL A 128 6.45 5.00 -12.93
C VAL A 128 5.61 4.94 -11.64
N PRO A 129 4.47 4.21 -11.59
CA PRO A 129 3.68 4.13 -10.36
C PRO A 129 4.46 3.49 -9.19
N ILE A 130 5.35 2.52 -9.47
CA ILE A 130 6.22 1.93 -8.43
C ILE A 130 7.25 2.94 -7.92
N LEU A 131 7.87 3.72 -8.80
CA LEU A 131 8.84 4.73 -8.38
C LEU A 131 8.19 5.82 -7.50
N GLU A 132 6.91 6.07 -7.71
CA GLU A 132 6.18 7.16 -7.08
C GLU A 132 5.27 6.72 -5.93
N HIS A 133 5.07 5.42 -5.66
CA HIS A 133 4.06 4.98 -4.68
C HIS A 133 4.28 5.48 -3.23
N GLU A 134 5.51 5.88 -2.87
CA GLU A 134 5.78 6.52 -1.57
C GLU A 134 5.47 8.04 -1.55
N PHE A 135 5.61 8.72 -2.69
CA PHE A 135 5.67 10.19 -2.77
C PHE A 135 4.49 10.83 -3.54
N GLY A 136 3.88 10.05 -4.44
CA GLY A 136 3.06 10.54 -5.54
C GLY A 136 3.86 11.41 -6.51
N GLY A 137 3.16 12.19 -7.33
CA GLY A 137 3.75 13.16 -8.26
C GLY A 137 3.08 13.18 -9.63
N THR A 138 2.68 12.02 -10.13
CA THR A 138 1.80 11.87 -11.30
C THR A 138 0.43 11.37 -10.90
N ALA A 139 -0.53 11.40 -11.83
CA ALA A 139 -1.87 10.84 -11.57
C ALA A 139 -1.80 9.35 -11.19
N GLU A 140 -0.95 8.58 -11.87
CA GLU A 140 -0.78 7.15 -11.59
C GLU A 140 0.00 6.90 -10.29
N GLY A 141 1.01 7.71 -9.99
CA GLY A 141 1.74 7.67 -8.71
C GLY A 141 0.86 8.05 -7.52
N ASP A 142 0.04 9.09 -7.65
CA ASP A 142 -0.93 9.51 -6.62
C ASP A 142 -1.98 8.42 -6.36
N LEU A 143 -2.41 7.70 -7.41
CA LEU A 143 -3.30 6.54 -7.29
C LEU A 143 -2.61 5.38 -6.56
N ALA A 144 -1.38 5.02 -6.95
CA ALA A 144 -0.62 3.95 -6.30
C ALA A 144 -0.36 4.27 -4.81
N GLN A 145 0.04 5.50 -4.50
CA GLN A 145 0.26 5.94 -3.13
C GLN A 145 -1.03 5.88 -2.29
N ALA A 146 -2.15 6.33 -2.85
CA ALA A 146 -3.44 6.28 -2.16
C ALA A 146 -3.87 4.83 -1.89
N ALA A 147 -3.72 3.96 -2.88
CA ALA A 147 -4.09 2.55 -2.79
C ALA A 147 -3.25 1.77 -1.77
N ASP A 148 -1.93 1.96 -1.78
CA ASP A 148 -1.02 1.44 -0.75
C ASP A 148 -1.43 1.96 0.65
N SER A 149 -1.68 3.26 0.78
CA SER A 149 -2.05 3.85 2.06
C SER A 149 -3.34 3.34 2.64
N LEU A 150 -4.38 3.21 1.81
CA LEU A 150 -5.66 2.64 2.20
C LEU A 150 -5.51 1.17 2.59
N SER A 151 -4.79 0.40 1.78
CA SER A 151 -4.51 -1.01 2.10
C SER A 151 -3.78 -1.14 3.43
N TRP A 152 -2.77 -0.32 3.67
CA TRP A 152 -2.01 -0.39 4.92
C TRP A 152 -2.90 -0.11 6.13
N LEU A 153 -3.75 0.92 6.07
CA LEU A 153 -4.70 1.25 7.15
C LEU A 153 -5.79 0.18 7.33
N ASP A 154 -6.21 -0.47 6.26
CA ASP A 154 -7.27 -1.49 6.24
C ASP A 154 -6.77 -2.83 6.80
N VAL A 155 -5.60 -3.32 6.35
CA VAL A 155 -5.11 -4.66 6.69
C VAL A 155 -3.87 -4.68 7.59
N ASN A 156 -2.97 -3.70 7.47
CA ASN A 156 -1.67 -3.71 8.16
C ASN A 156 -1.62 -2.86 9.43
N ALA A 157 -2.64 -2.07 9.73
CA ALA A 157 -2.75 -1.31 10.97
C ALA A 157 -2.44 -2.15 12.24
N PRO A 158 -2.90 -3.41 12.38
CA PRO A 158 -2.55 -4.26 13.53
C PRO A 158 -1.05 -4.52 13.70
N LEU A 159 -0.23 -4.44 12.63
CA LEU A 159 1.22 -4.61 12.71
C LEU A 159 1.87 -3.52 13.55
N ALA A 160 1.34 -2.28 13.54
CA ALA A 160 1.86 -1.18 14.33
C ALA A 160 1.86 -1.49 15.82
N GLY A 161 0.78 -2.08 16.33
CA GLY A 161 0.70 -2.52 17.73
C GLY A 161 1.60 -3.73 18.02
N ALA A 162 1.75 -4.64 17.06
CA ALA A 162 2.63 -5.80 17.19
C ALA A 162 4.11 -5.39 17.27
N TRP A 163 4.53 -4.35 16.54
CA TRP A 163 5.88 -3.78 16.63
C TRP A 163 6.17 -3.23 18.03
N VAL A 164 5.19 -2.57 18.67
CA VAL A 164 5.34 -2.07 20.04
C VAL A 164 5.50 -3.22 21.02
N GLU A 165 4.67 -4.26 20.91
CA GLU A 165 4.73 -5.45 21.78
C GLU A 165 6.07 -6.20 21.66
N ARG A 166 6.66 -6.22 20.46
CA ARG A 166 7.98 -6.84 20.23
C ARG A 166 9.16 -5.90 20.52
N GLY A 167 8.89 -4.66 20.93
CA GLY A 167 9.94 -3.67 21.21
C GLY A 167 10.69 -3.17 19.96
N GLU A 168 10.12 -3.37 18.76
CA GLU A 168 10.68 -2.86 17.50
C GLU A 168 10.55 -1.33 17.39
N CYS A 169 9.53 -0.75 18.01
CA CYS A 169 9.35 0.69 18.14
C CYS A 169 8.53 1.04 19.39
N ASP A 170 8.44 2.32 19.74
CA ASP A 170 7.54 2.78 20.80
C ASP A 170 6.14 3.13 20.28
N ALA A 171 5.19 3.33 21.19
CA ALA A 171 3.80 3.66 20.84
C ALA A 171 3.67 4.97 20.05
N GLY A 172 4.52 5.96 20.32
CA GLY A 172 4.50 7.23 19.58
C GLY A 172 4.93 7.02 18.12
N LYS A 173 5.93 6.17 17.91
CA LYS A 173 6.43 5.79 16.59
C LYS A 173 5.40 4.97 15.81
N ALA A 174 4.68 4.06 16.47
CA ALA A 174 3.56 3.34 15.88
C ALA A 174 2.41 4.28 15.45
N HIS A 175 1.99 5.21 16.32
CA HIS A 175 1.01 6.24 15.97
C HIS A 175 1.45 7.12 14.81
N ALA A 176 2.74 7.49 14.77
CA ALA A 176 3.30 8.26 13.67
C ALA A 176 3.23 7.50 12.33
N LYS A 177 3.31 6.16 12.32
CA LYS A 177 3.12 5.39 11.08
C LYS A 177 1.68 5.44 10.61
N LEU A 178 0.72 5.21 11.51
CA LEU A 178 -0.72 5.29 11.18
C LEU A 178 -1.04 6.67 10.58
N ARG A 179 -0.55 7.74 11.23
CA ARG A 179 -0.77 9.12 10.79
C ARG A 179 -0.11 9.40 9.44
N TRP A 180 1.13 8.94 9.25
CA TRP A 180 1.84 9.09 7.98
C TRP A 180 1.06 8.50 6.81
N MET A 181 0.49 7.29 6.97
CA MET A 181 -0.32 6.67 5.91
C MET A 181 -1.55 7.50 5.56
N LEU A 182 -2.16 8.21 6.51
CA LEU A 182 -3.26 9.15 6.22
C LEU A 182 -2.76 10.43 5.53
N GLU A 183 -1.75 11.07 6.11
CA GLU A 183 -1.30 12.41 5.72
C GLU A 183 -0.65 12.45 4.34
N ARG A 184 0.05 11.37 3.95
CA ARG A 184 0.75 11.32 2.67
C ARG A 184 -0.18 11.21 1.47
N ILE A 185 -1.43 10.74 1.65
CA ILE A 185 -2.40 10.55 0.55
C ILE A 185 -2.67 11.88 -0.15
N ARG A 186 -2.39 11.94 -1.46
CA ARG A 186 -2.61 13.15 -2.27
C ARG A 186 -4.02 13.26 -2.86
N LEU A 187 -4.68 12.13 -3.10
CA LEU A 187 -6.06 12.10 -3.61
C LEU A 187 -7.08 12.48 -2.52
N PRO A 188 -7.83 13.60 -2.67
CA PRO A 188 -8.76 14.04 -1.63
C PRO A 188 -9.87 13.03 -1.33
N GLU A 189 -10.30 12.27 -2.33
CA GLU A 189 -11.29 11.22 -2.16
C GLU A 189 -10.76 10.05 -1.35
N ALA A 190 -9.56 9.55 -1.66
CA ALA A 190 -8.91 8.50 -0.88
C ALA A 190 -8.67 8.95 0.58
N ARG A 191 -8.34 10.23 0.81
CA ARG A 191 -8.16 10.75 2.17
C ARG A 191 -9.46 10.67 2.99
N ARG A 192 -10.61 11.00 2.40
CA ARG A 192 -11.92 10.86 3.06
C ARG A 192 -12.23 9.41 3.46
N ILE A 193 -11.75 8.44 2.68
CA ILE A 193 -11.89 7.00 2.99
C ILE A 193 -10.90 6.59 4.08
N ALA A 194 -9.68 7.11 4.03
CA ALA A 194 -8.62 6.80 4.99
C ALA A 194 -8.90 7.33 6.40
N GLU A 195 -9.59 8.46 6.55
CA GLU A 195 -9.93 9.07 7.85
C GLU A 195 -10.60 8.09 8.84
N PRO A 196 -11.72 7.43 8.51
CA PRO A 196 -12.33 6.45 9.42
C PRO A 196 -11.45 5.21 9.66
N LEU A 197 -10.68 4.75 8.65
CA LEU A 197 -9.75 3.62 8.82
C LEU A 197 -8.64 3.97 9.82
N TYR A 198 -8.04 5.16 9.68
CA TYR A 198 -7.04 5.69 10.61
C TYR A 198 -7.61 5.83 12.03
N ALA A 199 -8.80 6.39 12.19
CA ALA A 199 -9.42 6.56 13.50
C ALA A 199 -9.65 5.22 14.21
N ALA A 200 -10.12 4.21 13.48
CA ALA A 200 -10.28 2.85 13.99
C ALA A 200 -8.93 2.21 14.35
N ALA A 201 -7.94 2.31 13.47
CA ALA A 201 -6.59 1.81 13.68
C ALA A 201 -5.91 2.43 14.92
N ALA A 202 -6.02 3.75 15.10
CA ALA A 202 -5.46 4.47 16.23
C ALA A 202 -6.12 4.05 17.55
N THR A 203 -7.45 3.90 17.55
CA THR A 203 -8.21 3.42 18.71
C THR A 203 -7.78 2.00 19.12
N GLU A 204 -7.62 1.10 18.15
CA GLU A 204 -7.17 -0.26 18.43
C GLU A 204 -5.70 -0.30 18.91
N LEU A 205 -4.83 0.53 18.33
CA LEU A 205 -3.46 0.67 18.79
C LEU A 205 -3.41 1.08 20.27
N ASP A 206 -4.18 2.09 20.67
CA ASP A 206 -4.26 2.55 22.05
C ASP A 206 -4.76 1.46 22.99
N ALA A 207 -5.82 0.75 22.59
CA ALA A 207 -6.37 -0.35 23.36
C ALA A 207 -5.34 -1.48 23.55
N ARG A 208 -4.58 -1.81 22.49
CA ARG A 208 -3.54 -2.84 22.51
C ARG A 208 -2.35 -2.45 23.38
N VAL A 209 -1.85 -1.22 23.25
CA VAL A 209 -0.77 -0.69 24.10
C VAL A 209 -1.18 -0.68 25.57
N ALA A 210 -2.42 -0.29 25.88
CA ALA A 210 -2.95 -0.33 27.25
C ALA A 210 -3.01 -1.76 27.81
N ARG A 211 -3.42 -2.75 27.00
CA ARG A 211 -3.42 -4.17 27.39
C ARG A 211 -2.00 -4.70 27.64
N ALA A 212 -1.04 -4.36 26.79
CA ALA A 212 0.37 -4.77 26.95
C ALA A 212 0.98 -4.24 28.26
N ARG A 213 0.72 -2.97 28.61
CA ARG A 213 1.20 -2.37 29.87
C ARG A 213 0.66 -3.06 31.12
N LYS A 214 -0.61 -3.50 31.09
CA LYS A 214 -1.23 -4.23 32.21
C LYS A 214 -0.68 -5.65 32.42
N ARG A 215 -0.02 -6.23 31.40
CA ARG A 215 0.54 -7.60 31.44
C ARG A 215 1.98 -7.65 31.95
N LEU A 216 2.67 -6.51 32.06
CA LEU A 216 4.00 -6.47 32.67
C LEU A 216 3.85 -6.62 34.20
N PRO A 217 4.45 -7.64 34.83
CA PRO A 217 4.40 -7.76 36.28
C PRO A 217 5.03 -6.52 36.92
N HIS A 218 4.33 -5.93 37.89
CA HIS A 218 4.94 -4.98 38.81
C HIS A 218 6.11 -5.70 39.48
N THR A 219 7.33 -5.37 39.07
CA THR A 219 8.52 -5.80 39.81
C THR A 219 8.67 -4.78 40.94
N PRO A 220 8.53 -5.19 42.21
CA PRO A 220 8.66 -4.29 43.36
C PRO A 220 10.09 -3.73 43.49
#